data_AF-A0A2S6QQ48-F1
#
_entry.id   AF-A0A2S6QQ48-F1
#
_cell.length_a   1.000
_cell.length_b   1.000
_cell.length_c   1.000
_cell.angle_alpha   90.00
_cell.angle_beta   90.00
_cell.angle_gamma   90.00
#
_symmetry.space_group_name_H-M   'P 1'
#
loop_
_entity.id
_entity.type
_entity.pdbx_description
1 polymer ?
#
loop_
_entity_poly.entity_id
_entity_poly.type
_entity_poly.pdbx_seq_one_letter_code
_entity_poly.pdbx_strand_id
1 'polypeptide(L)'
;MKIFKFFKILISIIFFLNISTINADENLIPLSKLIKQQNLKTEKGKLNYLSVFSIQCGSLFKAINKVIPNNNILLASYNLQEGALITRIMIQKGTEQRKIKKNTEREILIMTRQYLKLLEENNKINGDFIEGSEIITNDQKMCKKFVPRFYRFLKNNNFTIKK
;
A
#
# COMPACT_ATOMS: atom_id res chain seq x y z
N MET A 1 2.72 -45.55 22.42
CA MET A 1 2.14 -44.20 22.62
C MET A 1 3.08 -43.06 22.13
N LYS A 2 3.69 -43.17 20.94
CA LYS A 2 4.62 -42.16 20.38
C LYS A 2 4.16 -41.53 19.06
N ILE A 3 3.23 -42.17 18.35
CA ILE A 3 2.69 -41.68 17.06
C ILE A 3 1.74 -40.48 17.26
N PHE A 4 0.94 -40.46 18.32
CA PHE A 4 0.01 -39.34 18.61
C PHE A 4 0.72 -38.00 18.92
N LYS A 5 1.95 -38.03 19.46
CA LYS A 5 2.76 -36.80 19.66
C LYS A 5 3.26 -36.23 18.33
N PHE A 6 3.56 -37.09 17.36
CA PHE A 6 4.04 -36.67 16.04
C PHE A 6 2.94 -35.97 15.23
N PHE A 7 1.70 -36.48 15.28
CA PHE A 7 0.55 -35.82 14.65
C PHE A 7 0.22 -34.46 15.28
N LYS A 8 0.33 -34.30 16.60
CA LYS A 8 0.15 -32.99 17.25
C LYS A 8 1.20 -31.95 16.81
N ILE A 9 2.45 -32.38 16.63
CA ILE A 9 3.53 -31.50 16.14
C ILE A 9 3.30 -31.15 14.66
N LEU A 10 2.88 -32.11 13.83
CA LEU A 10 2.61 -31.89 12.41
C LEU A 10 1.41 -30.95 12.19
N ILE A 11 0.34 -31.09 12.99
CA ILE A 11 -0.84 -30.21 12.93
C ILE A 11 -0.49 -28.79 13.40
N SER A 12 0.38 -28.64 14.41
CA SER A 12 0.88 -27.33 14.84
C SER A 12 1.73 -26.66 13.75
N ILE A 13 2.59 -27.43 13.05
CA ILE A 13 3.42 -26.92 11.94
C ILE A 13 2.56 -26.54 10.71
N ILE A 14 1.49 -27.29 10.43
CA ILE A 14 0.53 -26.95 9.36
C ILE A 14 -0.24 -25.67 9.71
N PHE A 15 -0.53 -25.41 10.98
CA PHE A 15 -1.17 -24.16 11.41
C PHE A 15 -0.26 -22.92 11.28
N PHE A 16 1.07 -23.09 11.34
CA PHE A 16 2.02 -22.00 11.11
C PHE A 16 2.41 -21.80 9.63
N LEU A 17 2.14 -22.77 8.75
CA LEU A 17 2.53 -22.73 7.34
C LEU A 17 1.38 -22.42 6.36
N ASN A 18 0.18 -22.11 6.87
CA ASN A 18 -0.98 -21.78 6.06
C ASN A 18 -1.57 -20.38 6.33
N ILE A 19 -0.70 -19.36 6.48
CA ILE A 19 -1.12 -17.96 6.33
C ILE A 19 -0.90 -17.56 4.88
N SER A 20 -1.69 -18.14 3.97
CA SER A 20 -1.77 -17.68 2.58
C SER A 20 -3.20 -17.58 2.07
N THR A 21 -4.11 -17.25 2.99
CA THR A 21 -5.47 -16.78 2.70
C THR A 21 -5.80 -15.64 3.65
N ILE A 22 -5.13 -14.50 3.48
CA ILE A 22 -5.63 -13.25 4.06
C ILE A 22 -6.90 -12.92 3.29
N ASN A 23 -8.04 -13.22 3.91
CA ASN A 23 -9.33 -12.64 3.55
C ASN A 23 -9.12 -11.14 3.36
N ALA A 24 -9.33 -10.64 2.15
CA ALA A 24 -9.06 -9.26 1.75
C ALA A 24 -9.99 -8.22 2.42
N ASP A 25 -10.74 -8.63 3.45
CA ASP A 25 -11.79 -7.86 4.11
C ASP A 25 -11.47 -7.46 5.57
N GLU A 26 -10.29 -7.76 6.11
CA GLU A 26 -9.92 -7.31 7.47
C GLU A 26 -8.71 -6.36 7.47
N ASN A 27 -9.04 -5.09 7.71
CA ASN A 27 -8.21 -4.01 8.23
C ASN A 27 -7.16 -3.43 7.27
N LEU A 28 -7.61 -2.48 6.42
CA LEU A 28 -6.73 -1.43 5.92
C LEU A 28 -5.96 -0.84 7.12
N ILE A 29 -4.63 -1.02 7.13
CA ILE A 29 -3.78 -0.45 8.17
C ILE A 29 -3.60 1.03 7.85
N PRO A 30 -4.03 1.97 8.71
CA PRO A 30 -3.85 3.40 8.45
C PRO A 30 -2.38 3.78 8.31
N LEU A 31 -2.08 4.79 7.49
CA LEU A 31 -0.71 5.25 7.26
C LEU A 31 0.00 5.66 8.56
N SER A 32 -0.75 6.18 9.53
CA SER A 32 -0.24 6.54 10.86
C SER A 32 0.40 5.36 11.62
N LYS A 33 -0.08 4.13 11.39
CA LYS A 33 0.49 2.91 11.97
C LYS A 33 1.67 2.37 11.16
N LEU A 34 1.63 2.52 9.84
CA LEU A 34 2.68 2.02 8.93
C LEU A 34 4.03 2.72 9.11
N ILE A 35 4.04 4.02 9.44
CA ILE A 35 5.30 4.74 9.73
C ILE A 35 6.08 4.04 10.84
N LYS A 36 5.39 3.60 11.89
CA LYS A 36 5.98 3.02 13.09
C LYS A 36 6.59 1.63 12.82
N GLN A 37 6.19 0.97 11.74
CA GLN A 37 6.63 -0.38 11.39
C GLN A 37 7.91 -0.38 10.54
N GLN A 38 8.38 0.77 10.04
CA GLN A 38 9.53 0.85 9.14
C GLN A 38 10.79 1.30 9.86
N ASN A 39 11.91 0.60 9.66
CA ASN A 39 13.22 1.01 10.19
C ASN A 39 13.84 2.12 9.32
N LEU A 40 13.51 3.37 9.59
CA LEU A 40 13.99 4.53 8.81
C LEU A 40 15.48 4.83 8.97
N LYS A 41 16.22 4.09 9.82
CA LYS A 41 17.67 4.27 10.01
C LYS A 41 18.49 3.67 8.87
N THR A 42 17.98 2.64 8.19
CA THR A 42 18.70 1.96 7.09
C THR A 42 18.21 2.42 5.72
N GLU A 43 19.07 2.36 4.71
CA GLU A 43 18.70 2.68 3.33
C GLU A 43 17.56 1.77 2.84
N LYS A 44 17.69 0.45 3.07
CA LYS A 44 16.64 -0.53 2.75
C LYS A 44 15.32 -0.23 3.44
N GLY A 45 15.35 0.17 4.72
CA GLY A 45 14.13 0.54 5.45
C GLY A 45 13.51 1.85 4.94
N LYS A 46 14.31 2.83 4.53
CA LYS A 46 13.82 4.04 3.84
C LYS A 46 13.16 3.69 2.51
N LEU A 47 13.76 2.81 1.71
CA LEU A 47 13.18 2.33 0.45
C LEU A 47 11.86 1.56 0.71
N ASN A 48 11.82 0.68 1.71
CA ASN A 48 10.58 -0.03 2.08
C ASN A 48 9.48 0.96 2.48
N TYR A 49 9.81 1.95 3.30
CA TYR A 49 8.88 3.04 3.64
C TYR A 49 8.36 3.73 2.39
N LEU A 50 9.25 4.18 1.50
CA LEU A 50 8.87 4.86 0.26
C LEU A 50 7.96 4.00 -0.62
N SER A 51 8.26 2.71 -0.78
CA SER A 51 7.44 1.79 -1.57
C SER A 51 6.04 1.62 -0.97
N VAL A 52 5.95 1.27 0.32
CA VAL A 52 4.68 0.97 0.98
C VAL A 52 3.80 2.22 1.05
N PHE A 53 4.36 3.35 1.47
CA PHE A 53 3.62 4.61 1.50
C PHE A 53 3.11 5.01 0.12
N SER A 54 3.93 4.83 -0.93
CA SER A 54 3.54 5.20 -2.28
C SER A 54 2.45 4.30 -2.85
N ILE A 55 2.45 2.99 -2.55
CA ILE A 55 1.35 2.09 -2.92
C ILE A 55 0.05 2.56 -2.28
N GLN A 56 0.08 2.81 -0.98
CA GLN A 56 -1.11 3.14 -0.24
C GLN A 56 -1.67 4.52 -0.64
N CYS A 57 -0.82 5.54 -0.69
CA CYS A 57 -1.22 6.87 -1.16
C CYS A 57 -1.66 6.88 -2.62
N GLY A 58 -0.94 6.16 -3.49
CA GLY A 58 -1.31 6.03 -4.88
C GLY A 58 -2.67 5.35 -5.04
N SER A 59 -2.97 4.34 -4.21
CA SER A 59 -4.24 3.61 -4.22
C SER A 59 -5.39 4.45 -3.67
N LEU A 60 -5.17 5.19 -2.57
CA LEU A 60 -6.15 6.12 -2.02
C LEU A 60 -6.53 7.19 -3.06
N PHE A 61 -5.55 7.83 -3.69
CA PHE A 61 -5.81 8.83 -4.73
C PHE A 61 -6.51 8.25 -5.94
N LYS A 62 -6.20 7.01 -6.34
CA LYS A 62 -6.93 6.32 -7.40
C LYS A 62 -8.39 6.08 -7.02
N ALA A 63 -8.64 5.66 -5.79
CA ALA A 63 -9.98 5.42 -5.27
C ALA A 63 -10.78 6.74 -5.17
N ILE A 64 -10.19 7.80 -4.60
CA ILE A 64 -10.80 9.14 -4.56
C ILE A 64 -11.15 9.60 -5.97
N ASN A 65 -10.23 9.49 -6.94
CA ASN A 65 -10.49 9.94 -8.31
C ASN A 65 -11.64 9.19 -9.01
N LYS A 66 -11.99 7.97 -8.56
CA LYS A 66 -13.14 7.24 -9.12
C LYS A 66 -14.48 7.82 -8.67
N VAL A 67 -14.54 8.40 -7.47
CA VAL A 67 -15.78 8.95 -6.89
C VAL A 67 -15.83 10.48 -6.98
N ILE A 68 -14.68 11.14 -6.95
CA ILE A 68 -14.49 12.59 -7.07
C ILE A 68 -13.37 12.83 -8.10
N PRO A 69 -13.69 12.86 -9.41
CA PRO A 69 -12.70 13.01 -10.47
C PRO A 69 -11.87 14.29 -10.36
N ASN A 70 -10.54 14.15 -10.39
CA ASN A 70 -9.60 15.26 -10.38
C ASN A 70 -8.27 14.84 -11.03
N ASN A 71 -7.93 15.45 -12.17
CA ASN A 71 -6.74 15.09 -12.94
C ASN A 71 -5.44 15.19 -12.12
N ASN A 72 -5.30 16.18 -11.23
CA ASN A 72 -4.10 16.32 -10.40
C ASN A 72 -3.96 15.16 -9.40
N ILE A 73 -5.07 14.70 -8.83
CA ILE A 73 -5.11 13.52 -7.95
C ILE A 73 -4.77 12.25 -8.73
N LEU A 74 -5.30 12.10 -9.95
CA LEU A 74 -5.01 10.97 -10.81
C LEU A 74 -3.52 10.91 -11.21
N LEU A 75 -2.94 12.05 -11.60
CA LEU A 75 -1.52 12.14 -11.91
C LEU A 75 -0.66 11.83 -10.68
N ALA A 76 -1.05 12.35 -9.51
CA ALA A 76 -0.39 12.01 -8.26
C ALA A 76 -0.43 10.51 -7.98
N SER A 77 -1.58 9.88 -8.19
CA SER A 77 -1.76 8.44 -8.06
C SER A 77 -0.80 7.64 -8.97
N TYR A 78 -0.72 7.98 -10.26
CA TYR A 78 0.16 7.29 -11.19
C TYR A 78 1.64 7.43 -10.83
N ASN A 79 2.10 8.65 -10.54
CA ASN A 79 3.49 8.90 -10.16
C ASN A 79 3.88 8.15 -8.88
N LEU A 80 2.97 8.07 -7.89
CA LEU A 80 3.20 7.29 -6.67
C LEU A 80 3.28 5.78 -6.97
N GLN A 81 2.37 5.24 -7.79
CA GLN A 81 2.35 3.81 -8.13
C GLN A 81 3.58 3.40 -8.94
N GLU A 82 3.99 4.20 -9.92
CA GLU A 82 5.21 3.94 -10.70
C GLU A 82 6.46 4.04 -9.82
N GLY A 83 6.55 5.09 -9.00
CA GLY A 83 7.65 5.24 -8.06
C GLY A 83 7.72 4.10 -7.03
N ALA A 84 6.58 3.55 -6.61
CA ALA A 84 6.56 2.38 -5.74
C ALA A 84 7.17 1.14 -6.40
N LEU A 85 6.80 0.88 -7.66
CA LEU A 85 7.35 -0.22 -8.45
C LEU A 85 8.87 -0.08 -8.60
N ILE A 86 9.33 1.11 -8.99
CA ILE A 86 10.75 1.44 -9.09
C ILE A 86 11.48 1.16 -7.77
N THR A 87 10.92 1.64 -6.66
CA THR A 87 11.51 1.46 -5.34
C THR A 87 11.61 -0.02 -4.98
N ARG A 88 10.60 -0.84 -5.33
CA ARG A 88 10.66 -2.31 -5.12
C ARG A 88 11.72 -2.99 -5.96
N ILE A 89 11.90 -2.56 -7.21
CA ILE A 89 12.98 -3.06 -8.08
C ILE A 89 14.34 -2.74 -7.45
N MET A 90 14.51 -1.55 -6.86
CA MET A 90 15.75 -1.17 -6.14
C MET A 90 15.99 -2.02 -4.89
N ILE A 91 14.95 -2.45 -4.19
CA ILE A 91 15.05 -3.30 -2.98
C ILE A 91 15.36 -4.75 -3.35
N GLN A 92 14.68 -5.30 -4.36
CA GLN A 92 14.69 -6.72 -4.72
C GLN A 92 15.66 -7.00 -5.89
N LYS A 93 16.85 -6.37 -5.87
CA LYS A 93 17.89 -6.58 -6.88
C LYS A 93 18.16 -8.09 -7.05
N GLY A 94 18.15 -8.57 -8.29
CA GLY A 94 18.32 -9.98 -8.63
C GLY A 94 17.03 -10.81 -8.71
N THR A 95 15.86 -10.23 -8.37
CA THR A 95 14.56 -10.86 -8.66
C THR A 95 14.08 -10.47 -10.06
N GLU A 96 13.36 -11.36 -10.75
CA GLU A 96 12.73 -11.06 -12.03
C GLU A 96 11.79 -9.84 -11.94
N GLN A 97 12.15 -8.76 -12.66
CA GLN A 97 11.38 -7.51 -12.64
C GLN A 97 9.90 -7.71 -12.99
N ARG A 98 9.60 -8.67 -13.89
CA ARG A 98 8.23 -9.02 -14.27
C ARG A 98 7.41 -9.53 -13.08
N LYS A 99 8.03 -10.32 -12.19
CA LYS A 99 7.39 -10.82 -10.96
C LYS A 99 7.15 -9.69 -9.97
N ILE A 100 8.12 -8.78 -9.80
CA ILE A 100 7.99 -7.58 -8.96
C ILE A 100 6.82 -6.71 -9.44
N LYS A 101 6.75 -6.47 -10.75
CA LYS A 101 5.67 -5.70 -11.39
C LYS A 101 4.31 -6.30 -11.11
N LYS A 102 4.12 -7.60 -11.43
CA LYS A 102 2.85 -8.29 -11.23
C LYS A 102 2.38 -8.27 -9.77
N ASN A 103 3.31 -8.47 -8.82
CA ASN A 103 2.99 -8.42 -7.39
C ASN A 103 2.59 -7.01 -6.94
N THR A 104 3.31 -5.99 -7.42
CA THR A 104 3.03 -4.59 -7.08
C THR A 104 1.69 -4.13 -7.66
N GLU A 105 1.38 -4.49 -8.90
CA GLU A 105 0.08 -4.21 -9.53
C GLU A 105 -1.08 -4.88 -8.80
N ARG A 106 -0.89 -6.14 -8.37
CA ARG A 106 -1.90 -6.85 -7.55
C ARG A 106 -2.15 -6.13 -6.22
N GLU A 107 -1.10 -5.68 -5.54
CA GLU A 107 -1.23 -4.98 -4.26
C GLU A 107 -1.91 -3.63 -4.42
N ILE A 108 -1.54 -2.85 -5.45
CA ILE A 108 -2.23 -1.61 -5.81
C ILE A 108 -3.72 -1.87 -6.06
N LEU A 109 -4.06 -2.94 -6.78
CA LEU A 109 -5.46 -3.28 -7.07
C LEU A 109 -6.25 -3.60 -5.80
N ILE A 110 -5.69 -4.42 -4.91
CA ILE A 110 -6.31 -4.78 -3.63
C ILE A 110 -6.52 -3.53 -2.77
N MET A 111 -5.47 -2.74 -2.60
CA MET A 111 -5.50 -1.52 -1.78
C MET A 111 -6.49 -0.48 -2.34
N THR A 112 -6.54 -0.32 -3.67
CA THR A 112 -7.50 0.58 -4.32
C THR A 112 -8.95 0.15 -4.06
N ARG A 113 -9.23 -1.16 -4.08
CA ARG A 113 -10.58 -1.69 -3.79
C ARG A 113 -10.96 -1.46 -2.33
N GLN A 114 -10.03 -1.67 -1.40
CA GLN A 114 -10.26 -1.43 0.03
C GLN A 114 -10.60 0.04 0.30
N TYR A 115 -9.83 0.98 -0.25
CA TYR A 115 -10.17 2.40 -0.13
C TYR A 115 -11.49 2.76 -0.80
N LEU A 116 -11.80 2.18 -1.97
CA LEU A 116 -13.05 2.45 -2.66
C LEU A 116 -14.25 2.01 -1.82
N LYS A 117 -14.19 0.81 -1.22
CA LYS A 117 -15.22 0.31 -0.30
C LYS A 117 -15.40 1.26 0.89
N LEU A 118 -14.31 1.73 1.51
CA LEU A 118 -14.37 2.68 2.62
C LEU A 118 -14.98 4.04 2.22
N LEU A 119 -14.64 4.56 1.04
CA LEU A 119 -15.23 5.82 0.52
C LEU A 119 -16.74 5.66 0.31
N GLU A 120 -17.17 4.56 -0.31
CA GLU A 120 -18.58 4.27 -0.58
C GLU A 120 -19.38 4.05 0.71
N GLU A 121 -18.83 3.33 1.69
CA GLU A 121 -19.41 3.15 3.01
C GLU A 121 -19.53 4.49 3.76
N ASN A 122 -18.48 5.32 3.73
CA ASN A 122 -18.50 6.63 4.36
C ASN A 122 -19.57 7.53 3.74
N ASN A 123 -19.71 7.54 2.42
CA ASN A 123 -20.74 8.32 1.74
C ASN A 123 -22.16 7.85 2.09
N LYS A 124 -22.37 6.54 2.25
CA LYS A 124 -23.67 6.01 2.67
C LYS A 124 -24.06 6.45 4.09
N ILE A 125 -23.08 6.54 4.99
CA ILE A 125 -23.32 6.84 6.41
C ILE A 125 -23.34 8.35 6.67
N ASN A 126 -22.40 9.09 6.09
CA ASN A 126 -22.11 10.48 6.42
C ASN A 126 -22.50 11.46 5.30
N GLY A 127 -22.90 10.98 4.12
CA GLY A 127 -23.26 11.83 2.98
C GLY A 127 -22.06 12.48 2.25
N ASP A 128 -20.83 12.15 2.65
CA ASP A 128 -19.59 12.60 2.01
C ASP A 128 -18.63 11.41 1.85
N PHE A 129 -17.82 11.39 0.78
CA PHE A 129 -16.88 10.28 0.56
C PHE A 129 -15.67 10.32 1.51
N ILE A 130 -15.29 11.49 2.01
CA ILE A 130 -14.04 11.73 2.77
C ILE A 130 -14.35 12.16 4.20
N GLU A 131 -15.17 13.19 4.37
CA GLU A 131 -15.51 13.75 5.68
C GLU A 131 -16.36 12.76 6.48
N GLY A 132 -16.09 12.66 7.80
CA GLY A 132 -16.72 11.66 8.68
C GLY A 132 -15.94 10.35 8.80
N SER A 133 -14.97 10.07 7.93
CA SER A 133 -14.03 8.94 8.11
C SER A 133 -12.67 9.42 8.62
N GLU A 134 -12.33 9.04 9.85
CA GLU A 134 -11.02 9.35 10.44
C GLU A 134 -9.88 8.75 9.61
N ILE A 135 -10.03 7.51 9.12
CA ILE A 135 -9.01 6.81 8.35
C ILE A 135 -8.77 7.53 7.03
N ILE A 136 -9.83 7.81 6.25
CA ILE A 136 -9.70 8.44 4.93
C ILE A 136 -9.14 9.85 5.08
N THR A 137 -9.66 10.63 6.03
CA THR A 137 -9.22 12.00 6.29
C THR A 137 -7.75 12.06 6.68
N ASN A 138 -7.32 11.22 7.62
CA ASN A 138 -5.93 11.19 8.08
C ASN A 138 -4.98 10.71 7.00
N ASP A 139 -5.32 9.62 6.30
CA ASP A 139 -4.48 9.09 5.24
C ASP A 139 -4.37 10.10 4.09
N GLN A 140 -5.46 10.76 3.69
CA GLN A 140 -5.41 11.80 2.65
C GLN A 140 -4.49 12.96 3.04
N LYS A 141 -4.58 13.43 4.30
CA LYS A 141 -3.72 14.49 4.84
C LYS A 141 -2.24 14.07 4.84
N MET A 142 -1.94 12.84 5.23
CA MET A 142 -0.58 12.30 5.20
C MET A 142 -0.05 12.16 3.77
N CYS A 143 -0.87 11.66 2.84
CA CYS A 143 -0.51 11.50 1.44
C CYS A 143 -0.23 12.84 0.77
N LYS A 144 -1.06 13.86 1.00
CA LYS A 144 -0.83 15.22 0.49
C LYS A 144 0.54 15.77 0.94
N LYS A 145 0.94 15.50 2.19
CA LYS A 145 2.27 15.88 2.72
C LYS A 145 3.41 15.02 2.16
N PHE A 146 3.13 13.77 1.81
CA PHE A 146 4.11 12.82 1.30
C PHE A 146 4.50 13.09 -0.16
N VAL A 147 3.52 13.41 -1.03
CA VAL A 147 3.73 13.65 -2.48
C VAL A 147 4.95 14.52 -2.80
N PRO A 148 5.10 15.75 -2.28
CA PRO A 148 6.23 16.60 -2.66
C PRO A 148 7.60 16.01 -2.24
N ARG A 149 7.64 15.28 -1.11
CA ARG A 149 8.85 14.60 -0.64
C ARG A 149 9.21 13.42 -1.54
N PHE A 150 8.21 12.64 -1.92
CA PHE A 150 8.39 11.52 -2.83
C PHE A 150 8.84 11.96 -4.22
N TYR A 151 8.27 13.05 -4.73
CA TYR A 151 8.66 13.61 -6.01
C TYR A 151 10.10 14.09 -6.02
N ARG A 152 10.57 14.69 -4.93
CA ARG A 152 11.98 15.04 -4.77
C ARG A 152 12.86 13.79 -4.80
N PHE A 153 12.47 12.73 -4.09
CA PHE A 153 13.18 11.44 -4.14
C PHE A 153 13.26 10.89 -5.57
N LEU A 154 12.15 10.86 -6.31
CA LEU A 154 12.13 10.39 -7.70
C LEU A 154 13.06 11.22 -8.59
N LYS A 155 12.98 12.55 -8.53
CA LYS A 155 13.84 13.45 -9.31
C LYS A 155 15.32 13.25 -8.98
N ASN A 156 15.66 13.13 -7.70
CA ASN A 156 17.05 12.90 -7.26
C ASN A 156 17.61 11.55 -7.72
N ASN A 157 16.76 10.62 -8.15
CA ASN A 157 17.15 9.33 -8.72
C ASN A 157 16.88 9.27 -10.24
N ASN A 158 16.80 10.41 -10.92
CA ASN A 158 16.62 10.54 -12.37
C ASN A 158 15.32 9.93 -12.93
N PHE A 159 14.27 9.86 -12.11
CA PHE A 159 12.95 9.43 -12.59
C PHE A 159 12.11 10.61 -13.07
N THR A 160 11.51 10.44 -14.26
CA THR A 160 10.60 11.41 -14.85
C THR A 160 9.22 11.33 -14.17
N ILE A 161 8.75 12.48 -13.70
CA ILE A 161 7.39 12.63 -13.13
C ILE A 161 6.43 12.97 -14.27
N LYS A 162 5.32 12.24 -14.37
CA LYS A 162 4.22 12.56 -15.28
C LYS A 162 3.60 13.90 -14.89
N LYS A 163 3.43 14.77 -15.88
CA LYS A 163 2.82 16.10 -15.75
C LYS A 163 1.41 16.10 -16.28
#